data_AF-A0A7Z9WNL4-F1
#
_entry.id   AF-A0A7Z9WNL4-F1
#
_cell.length_a   1.000
_cell.length_b   1.000
_cell.length_c   1.000
_cell.angle_alpha   90.00
_cell.angle_beta   90.00
_cell.angle_gamma   90.00
#
_symmetry.space_group_name_H-M   'P 1'
#
loop_
_entity.id
_entity.type
_entity.pdbx_description
1 polymer ?
#
loop_
_entity_poly.entity_id
_entity_poly.type
_entity_poly.pdbx_seq_one_letter_code
_entity_poly.pdbx_strand_id
1 'polypeptide(L)'
;MPAYTSPDDAVKQICRRLGSLDRRQIAAWRKMSPARRLELAFQAYQSALEVVRLTERRAHPGLPPEALNWRVTRRMQGDPRLGR
;
A
#
# COMPACT_ATOMS: atom_id res chain seq x y z
N MET A 1 -0.65 -3.93 24.01
CA MET A 1 -0.28 -2.73 23.23
C MET A 1 0.37 -3.21 21.94
N PRO A 2 -0.24 -3.10 20.74
CA PRO A 2 0.48 -3.46 19.54
C PRO A 2 1.48 -2.35 19.24
N ALA A 3 2.76 -2.72 19.10
CA ALA A 3 3.83 -1.80 18.75
C ALA A 3 3.51 -1.15 17.40
N TYR A 4 3.41 0.19 17.37
CA TYR A 4 3.51 0.92 16.12
C TYR A 4 4.92 0.66 15.58
N THR A 5 5.03 -0.23 14.61
CA THR A 5 6.24 -0.40 13.81
C THR A 5 6.62 1.00 13.32
N SER A 6 7.79 1.50 13.71
CA SER A 6 8.29 2.78 13.21
C SER A 6 8.22 2.76 11.67
N PRO A 7 7.89 3.88 10.99
CA PRO A 7 7.94 3.95 9.54
C PRO A 7 9.23 3.36 8.96
N ASP A 8 10.35 3.58 9.64
CA ASP A 8 11.66 3.02 9.28
C ASP A 8 11.72 1.49 9.40
N ASP A 9 11.07 0.92 10.40
CA ASP A 9 11.00 -0.53 10.59
C ASP A 9 10.08 -1.18 9.56
N ALA A 10 9.00 -0.49 9.16
CA ALA A 10 8.13 -0.93 8.07
C ALA A 10 8.87 -0.91 6.73
N VAL A 11 9.63 0.15 6.45
CA VAL A 11 10.49 0.24 5.26
C VAL A 11 11.55 -0.87 5.27
N LYS A 12 12.25 -1.10 6.40
CA LYS A 12 13.22 -2.20 6.53
C LYS A 12 12.59 -3.57 6.31
N GLN A 13 11.37 -3.79 6.79
CA GLN A 13 10.66 -5.05 6.58
C GLN A 13 10.28 -5.25 5.11
N ILE A 14 9.83 -4.19 4.43
CA ILE A 14 9.53 -4.21 2.99
C ILE A 14 10.81 -4.49 2.19
N CYS A 15 11.91 -3.80 2.48
CA CYS A 15 13.21 -4.05 1.83
C CYS A 15 13.68 -5.50 2.03
N ARG A 16 13.50 -6.09 3.21
CA ARG A 16 13.82 -7.50 3.45
C ARG A 16 12.98 -8.45 2.59
N ARG A 17 11.68 -8.16 2.40
CA ARG A 17 10.77 -8.98 1.58
C ARG A 17 11.03 -8.85 0.09
N LEU A 18 11.39 -7.65 -0.37
CA LEU A 18 11.66 -7.36 -1.79
C LEU A 18 13.09 -7.74 -2.21
N GLY A 19 13.98 -8.00 -1.25
CA GLY A 19 15.39 -8.23 -1.49
C GLY A 19 16.16 -6.92 -1.76
N SER A 20 17.38 -7.05 -2.28
CA SER A 20 18.19 -5.88 -2.64
C SER A 20 17.58 -5.14 -3.83
N LEU A 21 17.33 -3.83 -3.68
CA LEU A 21 16.94 -2.97 -4.79
C LEU A 21 18.03 -2.99 -5.88
N ASP A 22 17.62 -3.19 -7.13
CA ASP A 22 18.56 -3.15 -8.26
C ASP A 22 19.14 -1.74 -8.40
N ARG A 23 20.47 -1.64 -8.45
CA ARG A 23 21.20 -0.37 -8.64
C ARG A 23 20.73 0.36 -9.91
N ARG A 24 20.34 -0.37 -10.96
CA ARG A 24 19.80 0.20 -12.20
C ARG A 24 18.44 0.87 -11.97
N GLN A 25 17.57 0.27 -11.17
CA GLN A 25 16.27 0.86 -10.80
C GLN A 25 16.45 2.14 -9.97
N ILE A 26 17.40 2.14 -9.03
CA ILE A 26 17.74 3.33 -8.24
C ILE A 26 18.27 4.45 -9.15
N ALA A 27 19.17 4.12 -10.07
CA ALA A 27 19.72 5.10 -11.02
C ALA A 27 18.63 5.68 -11.94
N ALA A 28 17.73 4.82 -12.45
CA ALA A 28 16.58 5.25 -13.23
C ALA A 28 15.65 6.17 -12.43
N TRP A 29 15.29 5.78 -11.20
CA TRP A 29 14.48 6.59 -10.29
C TRP A 29 15.08 7.98 -10.03
N ARG A 30 16.41 8.04 -9.78
CA ARG A 30 17.13 9.30 -9.56
C ARG A 30 17.16 10.22 -10.77
N LYS A 31 17.14 9.68 -11.99
CA LYS A 31 17.08 10.46 -13.23
C LYS A 31 15.66 10.97 -13.57
N MET A 32 14.62 10.37 -13.01
CA MET A 32 13.24 10.81 -13.25
C MET A 32 12.97 12.19 -12.64
N SER A 33 12.15 12.99 -13.34
CA SER A 33 11.63 14.25 -12.82
C SER A 33 10.70 14.01 -11.62
N PRO A 34 10.54 15.01 -10.73
CA PRO A 34 9.61 14.92 -9.61
C PRO A 34 8.17 14.57 -10.06
N ALA A 35 7.71 15.16 -11.17
CA ALA A 35 6.39 14.88 -11.74
C ALA A 35 6.24 13.40 -12.13
N ARG A 36 7.24 12.81 -12.78
CA ARG A 36 7.21 11.39 -13.17
C ARG A 36 7.24 10.45 -11.96
N ARG A 37 8.01 10.80 -10.92
CA ARG A 37 8.01 10.03 -9.66
C ARG A 37 6.64 10.06 -8.98
N LEU A 38 6.00 11.23 -8.96
CA LEU A 38 4.67 11.39 -8.40
C LEU A 38 3.62 10.60 -9.18
N GLU A 39 3.67 10.63 -10.51
CA GLU A 39 2.81 9.82 -11.37
C GLU A 39 2.95 8.32 -11.07
N LEU A 40 4.19 7.81 -10.96
CA LEU A 40 4.44 6.41 -10.61
C LEU A 40 3.93 6.07 -9.20
N ALA A 41 4.08 6.98 -8.23
CA ALA A 41 3.56 6.79 -6.88
C ALA A 41 2.02 6.70 -6.88
N PHE A 42 1.34 7.54 -7.66
CA PHE A 42 -0.11 7.46 -7.81
C PHE A 42 -0.56 6.18 -8.50
N GLN A 43 0.13 5.77 -9.57
CA GLN A 43 -0.15 4.49 -10.25
C GLN A 43 -0.01 3.32 -9.27
N ALA A 44 1.10 3.26 -8.51
CA ALA A 44 1.33 2.22 -7.51
C ALA A 44 0.24 2.21 -6.42
N TYR A 45 -0.19 3.38 -5.94
CA TYR A 45 -1.26 3.51 -4.97
C TYR A 45 -2.60 2.98 -5.52
N GLN A 46 -2.96 3.32 -6.75
CA GLN A 46 -4.19 2.85 -7.38
C GLN A 46 -4.15 1.33 -7.60
N SER A 47 -3.03 0.78 -8.06
CA SER A 47 -2.87 -0.67 -8.20
C SER A 47 -3.03 -1.40 -6.87
N ALA A 48 -2.44 -0.87 -5.78
CA ALA A 48 -2.63 -1.43 -4.44
C ALA A 48 -4.11 -1.38 -4.00
N LEU A 49 -4.78 -0.25 -4.25
CA LEU A 49 -6.20 -0.08 -3.92
C LEU A 49 -7.09 -1.08 -4.67
N GLU A 50 -6.81 -1.33 -5.95
CA GLU A 50 -7.54 -2.32 -6.76
C GLU A 50 -7.36 -3.74 -6.23
N VAL A 51 -6.12 -4.13 -5.89
CA VAL A 51 -5.82 -5.44 -5.30
C VAL A 51 -6.54 -5.60 -3.96
N VAL A 52 -6.52 -4.57 -3.10
CA VAL A 52 -7.23 -4.60 -1.81
C VAL A 52 -8.74 -4.72 -2.03
N ARG A 53 -9.34 -3.91 -2.91
CA ARG A 53 -10.77 -4.01 -3.24
C ARG A 53 -11.16 -5.38 -3.77
N LEU A 54 -10.33 -5.98 -4.62
CA LEU A 54 -10.59 -7.30 -5.19
C LEU A 54 -10.52 -8.38 -4.10
N THR A 55 -9.48 -8.36 -3.28
CA THR A 55 -9.27 -9.36 -2.23
C THR A 55 -10.31 -9.25 -1.11
N GLU A 56 -10.70 -8.04 -0.70
CA GLU A 56 -11.78 -7.85 0.28
C GLU A 56 -13.13 -8.32 -0.27
N ARG A 57 -13.45 -8.07 -1.56
CA ARG A 57 -14.68 -8.58 -2.18
C ARG A 57 -14.73 -10.10 -2.21
N ARG A 58 -13.62 -10.74 -2.57
CA ARG A 58 -13.52 -12.20 -2.59
C ARG A 58 -13.65 -12.81 -1.20
N ALA A 59 -13.06 -12.17 -0.18
CA ALA A 59 -13.15 -12.63 1.20
C ALA A 59 -14.52 -12.40 1.83
N HIS A 60 -15.27 -11.41 1.33
CA HIS A 60 -16.54 -10.96 1.92
C HIS A 60 -17.64 -10.72 0.86
N PRO A 61 -18.10 -11.78 0.16
CA PRO A 61 -19.01 -11.63 -0.98
C PRO A 61 -20.40 -11.07 -0.60
N GLY A 62 -20.83 -11.23 0.65
CA GLY A 62 -22.13 -10.78 1.14
C GLY A 62 -22.12 -9.43 1.87
N LEU A 63 -20.96 -8.74 1.97
CA LEU A 63 -20.94 -7.44 2.65
C LEU A 63 -21.57 -6.36 1.77
N PRO A 64 -22.35 -5.43 2.36
CA PRO A 64 -22.83 -4.28 1.64
C PRO A 64 -21.64 -3.40 1.20
N PRO A 65 -21.77 -2.67 0.06
CA PRO A 65 -20.68 -1.88 -0.50
C PRO A 65 -20.03 -0.89 0.48
N GLU A 66 -20.81 -0.28 1.37
CA GLU A 66 -20.30 0.65 2.38
C GLU A 66 -19.40 -0.03 3.41
N ALA A 67 -19.82 -1.18 3.96
CA ALA A 67 -19.02 -1.94 4.92
C ALA A 67 -17.71 -2.43 4.27
N LEU A 68 -17.77 -2.82 3.00
CA LEU A 68 -16.61 -3.19 2.22
C LEU A 68 -15.64 -2.01 2.02
N ASN A 69 -16.15 -0.80 1.71
CA ASN A 69 -15.33 0.40 1.58
C ASN A 69 -14.57 0.70 2.87
N TRP A 70 -15.21 0.58 4.03
CA TRP A 70 -14.55 0.76 5.31
C TRP A 70 -13.44 -0.28 5.56
N ARG A 71 -13.61 -1.53 5.12
CA ARG A 71 -12.54 -2.53 5.20
C ARG A 71 -11.36 -2.18 4.31
N VAL A 72 -11.62 -1.74 3.08
CA VAL A 72 -10.60 -1.26 2.14
C VAL A 72 -9.82 -0.08 2.76
N THR A 73 -10.52 0.91 3.30
CA THR A 73 -9.90 2.08 3.96
C THR A 73 -9.00 1.67 5.11
N ARG A 74 -9.49 0.83 6.04
CA ARG A 74 -8.70 0.35 7.17
C ARG A 74 -7.43 -0.38 6.73
N ARG A 75 -7.53 -1.21 5.69
CA ARG A 75 -6.39 -1.97 5.17
C ARG A 75 -5.38 -1.12 4.42
N MET A 76 -5.85 -0.13 3.63
CA MET A 76 -4.97 0.83 2.95
C MET A 76 -4.26 1.77 3.92
N GLN A 77 -4.93 2.16 5.01
CA GLN A 77 -4.36 3.06 6.03
C GLN A 77 -3.59 2.33 7.12
N GLY A 78 -3.70 1.00 7.20
CA GLY A 78 -3.06 0.20 8.25
C GLY A 78 -3.67 0.37 9.65
N ASP A 79 -4.82 1.06 9.76
CA ASP A 79 -5.53 1.28 11.03
C ASP A 79 -6.84 0.49 11.07
N PRO A 80 -6.96 -0.53 11.93
CA PRO A 80 -8.17 -1.35 12.04
C PRO A 80 -9.37 -0.64 12.70
N ARG A 81 -9.19 0.59 13.21
CA ARG A 81 -10.23 1.32 13.96
C ARG A 81 -10.91 2.43 13.15
N LEU A 82 -10.42 2.79 11.97
CA LEU A 82 -11.03 3.83 11.14
C LEU A 82 -12.47 3.49 10.76
N GLY A 83 -13.35 4.49 10.84
CA GLY A 83 -14.78 4.39 10.47
C GLY A 83 -15.61 3.56 11.44
N ARG A 84 -15.36 3.71 12.74
CA ARG A 84 -16.12 3.11 13.82
C ARG A 84 -16.43 4.15 14.88
#